data_AF-A0A961FAJ8-F1
#
_entry.id   AF-A0A961FAJ8-F1
#
_cell.length_a   1.000
_cell.length_b   1.000
_cell.length_c   1.000
_cell.angle_alpha   90.00
_cell.angle_beta   90.00
_cell.angle_gamma   90.00
#
_symmetry.space_group_name_H-M   'P 1'
#
loop_
_entity.id
_entity.type
_entity.pdbx_description
1 polymer ?
#
loop_
_entity_poly.entity_id
_entity_poly.type
_entity_poly.pdbx_seq_one_letter_code
_entity_poly.pdbx_strand_id
1 'polypeptide(L)'
;MRTNHRNRRDFLRAAGTLIALPAFESLGFRRAANATEVTAPRPKRMVFLGFGWGVTNETWFPDIAQTGSDYTLPMGLQPLARHKSDFTVIQGLSNKYSNEAHWGSTFWLSGANRYSEPGVSFHNSISADQVAAAQLGKDTRFASLQFGSKDIETSGHGPGLSL
;
A
#
# COMPACT_ATOMS: atom_id res chain seq x y z
N MET A 1 51.23 42.86 9.75
CA MET A 1 50.69 41.50 9.79
C MET A 1 49.52 41.49 10.78
N ARG A 2 48.27 41.35 10.32
CA ARG A 2 47.06 41.58 11.15
C ARG A 2 46.50 40.22 11.56
N THR A 3 46.55 39.89 12.84
CA THR A 3 46.04 38.62 13.37
C THR A 3 44.52 38.71 13.50
N ASN A 4 43.80 37.90 12.72
CA ASN A 4 42.34 37.76 12.82
C ASN A 4 42.00 37.02 14.13
N HIS A 5 41.70 37.76 15.20
CA HIS A 5 41.12 37.19 16.41
C HIS A 5 39.68 36.74 16.12
N ARG A 6 39.51 35.46 15.76
CA ARG A 6 38.18 34.84 15.80
C ARG A 6 37.75 34.77 17.25
N ASN A 7 36.78 35.58 17.62
CA ASN A 7 36.40 35.79 19.01
C ASN A 7 35.46 34.67 19.46
N ARG A 8 35.59 34.23 20.72
CA ARG A 8 34.79 33.15 21.31
C ARG A 8 33.28 33.45 21.23
N ARG A 9 32.90 34.73 21.25
CA ARG A 9 31.53 35.22 21.03
C ARG A 9 31.02 34.96 19.62
N ASP A 10 31.86 35.10 18.59
CA ASP A 10 31.46 34.87 17.21
C ASP A 10 31.26 33.38 16.94
N PHE A 11 32.11 32.54 17.55
CA PHE A 11 31.93 31.09 17.54
C PHE A 11 30.62 30.66 18.21
N LEU A 12 30.31 31.19 19.40
CA LEU A 12 29.07 30.84 20.12
C LEU A 12 27.81 31.37 19.42
N ARG A 13 27.88 32.54 18.79
CA ARG A 13 26.78 33.08 17.96
C ARG A 13 26.51 32.20 16.74
N ALA A 14 27.56 31.72 16.08
CA ALA A 14 27.42 30.81 14.94
C ALA A 14 26.94 29.40 15.35
N ALA A 15 27.37 28.91 16.51
CA ALA A 15 26.95 27.61 17.03
C ALA A 15 25.45 27.60 17.43
N GLY A 16 24.94 28.70 17.98
CA GLY A 16 23.51 28.83 18.32
C GLY A 16 22.59 28.69 17.10
N THR A 17 23.01 29.18 15.94
CA THR A 17 22.26 29.06 14.69
C THR A 17 22.14 27.61 14.21
N LEU A 18 23.12 26.76 14.51
CA LEU A 18 23.10 25.33 14.16
C LEU A 18 22.12 24.52 15.02
N ILE A 19 21.83 24.98 16.26
CA ILE A 19 20.84 24.33 17.15
C ILE A 19 19.41 24.66 16.70
N ALA A 20 19.19 25.87 16.17
CA ALA A 20 17.89 26.32 15.67
C ALA A 20 17.56 25.80 14.26
N LEU A 21 18.54 25.24 13.55
CA LEU A 21 18.31 24.70 12.21
C LEU A 21 17.60 23.34 12.33
N PRO A 22 16.44 23.14 11.68
CA PRO A 22 15.84 21.81 11.57
C PRO A 22 16.89 20.86 11.02
N ALA A 23 17.07 19.71 11.68
CA ALA A 23 17.93 18.68 11.12
C ALA A 23 17.32 18.31 9.76
N PHE A 24 18.06 18.51 8.68
CA PHE A 24 17.61 18.15 7.34
C PHE A 24 17.64 16.63 7.20
N GLU A 25 16.77 15.91 7.91
CA GLU A 25 16.79 14.45 7.95
C GLU A 25 16.56 13.83 6.55
N SER A 26 15.88 14.57 5.66
CA SER A 26 15.68 14.21 4.25
C SER A 26 16.95 14.25 3.40
N LEU A 27 17.98 15.02 3.79
CA LEU A 27 19.28 15.08 3.10
C LEU A 27 20.26 14.00 3.60
N GLY A 28 19.79 13.09 4.47
CA GLY A 28 20.58 11.93 4.86
C GLY A 28 21.71 12.23 5.83
N PHE A 29 21.56 13.23 6.72
CA PHE A 29 22.48 13.44 7.84
C PHE A 29 22.37 12.25 8.82
N ARG A 30 23.07 11.15 8.49
CA ARG A 30 23.23 10.01 9.37
C ARG A 30 24.03 10.50 10.57
N ARG A 31 23.41 10.48 11.75
CA ARG A 31 24.09 10.77 13.01
C ARG A 31 25.40 9.96 13.03
N ALA A 32 26.55 10.64 13.13
CA ALA A 32 27.83 10.02 13.45
C ALA A 32 27.89 9.63 14.94
N ALA A 33 26.81 9.06 15.45
CA ALA A 33 26.76 8.35 16.70
C ALA A 33 26.81 6.88 16.33
N ASN A 34 27.64 6.10 17.04
CA ASN A 34 27.65 4.64 16.98
C ASN A 34 26.25 4.11 17.25
N ALA A 35 25.40 4.07 16.21
CA ALA A 35 24.17 3.33 16.23
C ALA A 35 24.60 1.88 16.11
N THR A 36 24.58 1.17 17.24
CA THR A 36 24.35 -0.26 17.23
C THR A 36 23.32 -0.54 16.14
N GLU A 37 23.66 -1.40 15.18
CA GLU A 37 22.70 -1.89 14.20
C GLU A 37 21.55 -2.49 15.00
N VAL A 38 20.48 -1.72 15.18
CA VAL A 38 19.23 -2.25 15.66
C VAL A 38 18.76 -3.10 14.50
N THR A 39 19.01 -4.41 14.59
CA THR A 39 18.48 -5.44 13.71
C THR A 39 16.97 -5.59 13.93
N ALA A 40 16.25 -4.46 13.98
CA ALA A 40 14.80 -4.47 14.04
C ALA A 40 14.32 -5.20 12.78
N PRO A 41 13.46 -6.23 12.93
CA PRO A 41 12.92 -6.93 11.80
C PRO A 41 12.22 -5.93 10.88
N ARG A 42 12.49 -6.04 9.56
CA ARG A 42 11.85 -5.16 8.58
C ARG A 42 10.33 -5.32 8.69
N PRO A 43 9.56 -4.22 8.72
CA PRO A 43 8.10 -4.30 8.78
C PRO A 43 7.55 -5.13 7.61
N LYS A 44 6.65 -6.05 7.92
CA LYS A 44 5.89 -6.79 6.90
C LYS A 44 4.92 -5.82 6.22
N ARG A 45 4.78 -5.96 4.91
CA ARG A 45 3.89 -5.11 4.09
C ARG A 45 2.90 -5.99 3.35
N MET A 46 1.69 -5.49 3.22
CA MET A 46 0.60 -6.11 2.47
C MET A 46 0.07 -5.08 1.48
N VAL A 47 -0.25 -5.55 0.27
CA VAL A 47 -0.77 -4.69 -0.80
C VAL A 47 -2.00 -5.37 -1.39
N PHE A 48 -3.07 -4.61 -1.54
CA PHE A 48 -4.25 -4.99 -2.30
C PHE A 48 -4.27 -4.17 -3.59
N LEU A 49 -4.38 -4.85 -4.74
CA LEU A 49 -4.46 -4.22 -6.06
C LEU A 49 -5.78 -4.58 -6.73
N GLY A 50 -6.61 -3.57 -6.99
CA GLY A 50 -7.89 -3.73 -7.69
C GLY A 50 -7.74 -3.41 -9.17
N PHE A 51 -8.48 -4.13 -10.02
CA PHE A 51 -8.58 -3.87 -11.45
C PHE A 51 -9.99 -3.37 -11.76
N GLY A 52 -10.18 -2.05 -11.93
CA GLY A 52 -11.52 -1.46 -12.09
C GLY A 52 -12.29 -2.00 -13.30
N TRP A 53 -11.63 -2.12 -14.45
CA TRP A 53 -12.20 -2.77 -15.64
C TRP A 53 -12.10 -4.30 -15.62
N GLY A 54 -11.58 -4.87 -14.53
CA GLY A 54 -11.24 -6.27 -14.45
C GLY A 54 -10.08 -6.64 -15.37
N VAL A 55 -10.10 -7.89 -15.82
CA VAL A 55 -9.05 -8.53 -16.61
C VAL A 55 -9.70 -9.30 -17.76
N THR A 56 -9.00 -9.46 -18.87
CA THR A 56 -9.48 -10.25 -20.01
C THR A 56 -9.49 -11.73 -19.63
N ASN A 57 -10.68 -12.28 -19.34
CA ASN A 57 -10.87 -13.59 -18.72
C ASN A 57 -10.18 -14.71 -19.52
N GLU A 58 -10.29 -14.67 -20.84
CA GLU A 58 -9.72 -15.65 -21.79
C GLU A 58 -8.19 -15.74 -21.71
N THR A 59 -7.54 -14.74 -21.13
CA THR A 59 -6.07 -14.60 -21.13
C THR A 59 -5.50 -14.44 -19.73
N TRP A 60 -6.32 -14.27 -18.70
CA TRP A 60 -5.85 -13.96 -17.35
C TRP A 60 -5.74 -15.19 -16.45
N PHE A 61 -6.66 -16.15 -16.61
CA PHE A 61 -6.75 -17.31 -15.74
C PHE A 61 -6.21 -18.58 -16.41
N PRO A 62 -5.53 -19.47 -15.67
CA PRO A 62 -5.19 -20.79 -16.17
C PRO A 62 -6.43 -21.68 -16.26
N ASP A 63 -6.31 -22.80 -16.98
CA ASP A 63 -7.38 -23.81 -17.05
C ASP A 63 -7.73 -24.30 -15.64
N ILE A 64 -9.03 -24.32 -15.32
CA ILE A 64 -9.54 -24.75 -14.01
C ILE A 64 -9.22 -26.22 -13.68
N ALA A 65 -8.97 -27.06 -14.70
CA ALA A 65 -8.53 -28.44 -14.54
C ALA A 65 -7.05 -28.54 -14.11
N GLN A 66 -6.25 -27.50 -14.34
CA GLN A 66 -4.83 -27.46 -13.98
C GLN A 66 -4.63 -26.91 -12.56
N THR A 67 -4.69 -27.78 -11.56
CA THR A 67 -4.45 -27.42 -10.16
C THR A 67 -2.98 -27.62 -9.75
N GLY A 68 -2.56 -26.97 -8.66
CA GLY A 68 -1.19 -27.06 -8.14
C GLY A 68 -0.24 -26.04 -8.76
N SER A 69 1.08 -26.27 -8.64
CA SER A 69 2.13 -25.35 -9.11
C SER A 69 2.40 -25.43 -10.62
N ASP A 70 1.97 -26.50 -11.26
CA ASP A 70 2.41 -26.88 -12.60
C ASP A 70 1.43 -26.47 -13.70
N TYR A 71 0.49 -25.58 -13.39
CA TYR A 71 -0.42 -25.00 -14.37
C TYR A 71 0.33 -24.25 -15.47
N THR A 72 -0.27 -24.19 -16.66
CA THR A 72 0.25 -23.39 -17.77
C THR A 72 -0.01 -21.91 -17.50
N LEU A 73 1.04 -21.09 -17.47
CA LEU A 73 0.91 -19.66 -17.20
C LEU A 73 0.13 -18.99 -18.36
N PRO A 74 -1.00 -18.32 -18.08
CA PRO A 74 -1.82 -17.74 -19.12
C PRO A 74 -1.15 -16.47 -19.71
N MET A 75 -1.56 -16.09 -20.92
CA MET A 75 -0.90 -15.01 -21.70
C MET A 75 -0.81 -13.68 -20.95
N GLY A 76 -1.87 -13.29 -20.25
CA GLY A 76 -1.94 -12.06 -19.46
C GLY A 76 -0.98 -12.01 -18.27
N LEU A 77 -0.51 -13.18 -17.80
CA LEU A 77 0.45 -13.30 -16.71
C LEU A 77 1.88 -13.60 -17.18
N GLN A 78 2.14 -13.69 -18.49
CA GLN A 78 3.47 -13.93 -19.04
C GLN A 78 4.55 -12.95 -18.56
N PRO A 79 4.28 -11.65 -18.36
CA PRO A 79 5.27 -10.74 -17.78
C PRO A 79 5.77 -11.14 -16.38
N LEU A 80 4.99 -11.97 -15.66
CA LEU A 80 5.32 -12.49 -14.33
C LEU A 80 5.95 -13.89 -14.36
N ALA A 81 6.32 -14.43 -15.52
CA ALA A 81 6.84 -15.80 -15.64
C ALA A 81 8.02 -16.10 -14.71
N ARG A 82 8.93 -15.14 -14.53
CA ARG A 82 10.07 -15.27 -13.60
C ARG A 82 9.68 -15.41 -12.12
N HIS A 83 8.43 -15.09 -11.78
CA HIS A 83 7.86 -15.12 -10.43
C HIS A 83 6.81 -16.22 -10.27
N LYS A 84 6.68 -17.17 -11.21
CA LYS A 84 5.64 -18.21 -11.16
C LYS A 84 5.66 -19.02 -9.85
N SER A 85 6.83 -19.20 -9.25
CA SER A 85 7.00 -19.88 -7.95
C SER A 85 6.57 -19.03 -6.75
N ASP A 86 6.36 -17.73 -6.94
CA ASP A 86 6.18 -16.73 -5.87
C ASP A 86 4.70 -16.33 -5.70
N PHE A 87 3.79 -16.81 -6.57
CA PHE A 87 2.38 -16.49 -6.50
C PHE A 87 1.46 -17.67 -6.87
N THR A 88 0.23 -17.59 -6.37
CA THR A 88 -0.84 -18.55 -6.67
C THR A 88 -2.01 -17.82 -7.28
N VAL A 89 -2.60 -18.37 -8.34
CA VAL A 89 -3.86 -17.89 -8.90
C VAL A 89 -5.00 -18.65 -8.25
N ILE A 90 -5.92 -17.92 -7.61
CA ILE A 90 -7.13 -18.47 -7.01
C ILE A 90 -8.32 -18.04 -7.87
N GLN A 91 -9.18 -18.99 -8.23
CA GLN A 91 -10.34 -18.77 -9.11
C GLN A 91 -11.64 -19.13 -8.40
N GLY A 92 -12.77 -18.66 -8.96
CA GLY A 92 -14.10 -18.99 -8.44
C GLY A 92 -14.50 -18.25 -7.16
N LEU A 93 -13.79 -17.18 -6.80
CA LEU A 93 -14.13 -16.34 -5.66
C LEU A 93 -15.13 -15.25 -6.06
N SER A 94 -16.12 -15.01 -5.20
CA SER A 94 -17.09 -13.92 -5.35
C SER A 94 -17.50 -13.39 -3.98
N ASN A 95 -17.86 -12.11 -3.92
CA ASN A 95 -18.44 -11.53 -2.73
C ASN A 95 -19.92 -11.90 -2.65
N LYS A 96 -20.35 -12.46 -1.51
CA LYS A 96 -21.71 -12.98 -1.32
C LYS A 96 -22.81 -11.91 -1.51
N TYR A 97 -22.55 -10.69 -1.08
CA TYR A 97 -23.56 -9.60 -1.04
C TYR A 97 -23.27 -8.46 -2.02
N SER A 98 -22.28 -8.63 -2.89
CA SER A 98 -21.85 -7.63 -3.87
C SER A 98 -21.60 -8.35 -5.18
N ASN A 99 -22.60 -8.34 -6.06
CA ASN A 99 -22.56 -9.01 -7.37
C ASN A 99 -22.73 -8.03 -8.54
N GLU A 100 -22.74 -6.73 -8.26
CA GLU A 100 -22.76 -5.68 -9.27
C GLU A 100 -21.36 -5.51 -9.87
N ALA A 101 -21.28 -5.29 -11.18
CA ALA A 101 -20.01 -5.17 -11.91
C ALA A 101 -19.12 -4.03 -11.38
N HIS A 102 -19.28 -2.81 -11.90
CA HIS A 102 -18.44 -1.68 -11.50
C HIS A 102 -18.64 -1.30 -10.02
N TRP A 103 -19.87 -1.34 -9.53
CA TRP A 103 -20.20 -1.03 -8.13
C TRP A 103 -19.60 -2.03 -7.13
N GLY A 104 -19.29 -3.25 -7.55
CA GLY A 104 -18.68 -4.25 -6.67
C GLY A 104 -17.31 -3.84 -6.15
N SER A 105 -16.60 -2.94 -6.86
CA SER A 105 -15.31 -2.46 -6.37
C SER A 105 -15.39 -1.66 -5.07
N THR A 106 -16.54 -1.05 -4.76
CA THR A 106 -16.75 -0.30 -3.52
C THR A 106 -16.84 -1.22 -2.29
N PHE A 107 -17.09 -2.52 -2.50
CA PHE A 107 -17.23 -3.53 -1.45
C PHE A 107 -16.15 -4.63 -1.55
N TRP A 108 -15.19 -4.50 -2.46
CA TRP A 108 -14.25 -5.58 -2.78
C TRP A 108 -13.48 -6.08 -1.55
N LEU A 109 -12.95 -5.18 -0.73
CA LEU A 109 -12.17 -5.54 0.47
C LEU A 109 -13.02 -5.73 1.73
N SER A 110 -14.29 -5.32 1.74
CA SER A 110 -15.18 -5.50 2.90
C SER A 110 -16.10 -6.69 2.80
N GLY A 111 -16.51 -7.07 1.57
CA GLY A 111 -17.55 -8.07 1.35
C GLY A 111 -18.91 -7.68 1.96
N ALA A 112 -19.10 -6.41 2.30
CA ALA A 112 -20.24 -5.93 3.05
C ALA A 112 -21.56 -6.08 2.26
N ASN A 113 -22.65 -6.26 3.00
CA ASN A 113 -23.99 -6.16 2.43
C ASN A 113 -24.39 -4.68 2.39
N ARG A 114 -24.56 -4.15 1.17
CA ARG A 114 -24.99 -2.76 0.93
C ARG A 114 -26.28 -2.39 1.71
N TYR A 115 -27.14 -3.37 1.99
CA TYR A 115 -28.45 -3.19 2.62
C TYR A 115 -28.53 -3.79 4.03
N SER A 116 -27.41 -3.97 4.74
CA SER A 116 -27.45 -4.49 6.12
C SER A 116 -28.08 -3.50 7.12
N GLU A 117 -28.13 -2.22 6.79
CA GLU A 117 -28.74 -1.19 7.62
C GLU A 117 -30.12 -0.76 7.06
N PRO A 118 -31.22 -0.95 7.82
CA PRO A 118 -32.55 -0.56 7.37
C PRO A 118 -32.64 0.93 7.02
N GLY A 119 -33.21 1.23 5.85
CA GLY A 119 -33.41 2.61 5.38
C GLY A 119 -32.17 3.28 4.79
N VAL A 120 -31.03 2.56 4.70
CA VAL A 120 -29.79 3.09 4.15
C VAL A 120 -29.55 2.54 2.74
N SER A 121 -29.23 3.42 1.79
CA SER A 121 -28.99 3.05 0.39
C SER A 121 -27.56 2.60 0.10
N PHE A 122 -26.67 2.69 1.09
CA PHE A 122 -25.26 2.28 1.01
C PHE A 122 -24.69 2.03 2.42
N HIS A 123 -24.33 0.79 2.72
CA HIS A 123 -23.60 0.41 3.92
C HIS A 123 -22.32 -0.34 3.59
N ASN A 124 -21.24 -0.01 4.29
CA ASN A 124 -19.95 -0.69 4.21
C ASN A 124 -19.46 -1.05 5.62
N SER A 125 -18.53 -2.01 5.70
CA SER A 125 -17.96 -2.48 6.96
C SER A 125 -16.44 -2.35 6.95
N ILE A 126 -15.80 -2.76 8.05
CA ILE A 126 -14.34 -2.85 8.12
C ILE A 126 -13.80 -3.71 6.96
N SER A 127 -12.77 -3.21 6.29
CA SER A 127 -12.13 -3.88 5.15
C SER A 127 -10.96 -4.77 5.58
N ALA A 128 -10.59 -5.73 4.73
CA ALA A 128 -9.50 -6.66 4.99
C ALA A 128 -8.14 -5.97 5.22
N ASP A 129 -7.86 -4.87 4.50
CA ASP A 129 -6.65 -4.08 4.68
C ASP A 129 -6.65 -3.34 6.03
N GLN A 130 -7.79 -2.85 6.50
CA GLN A 130 -7.93 -2.23 7.82
C GLN A 130 -7.70 -3.24 8.95
N VAL A 131 -8.24 -4.46 8.80
CA VAL A 131 -7.97 -5.57 9.74
C VAL A 131 -6.47 -5.92 9.75
N ALA A 132 -5.84 -5.99 8.57
CA ALA A 132 -4.41 -6.25 8.48
C ALA A 132 -3.56 -5.11 9.09
N ALA A 133 -3.93 -3.86 8.84
CA ALA A 133 -3.26 -2.67 9.37
C ALA A 133 -3.29 -2.61 10.89
N ALA A 134 -4.41 -3.04 11.52
CA ALA A 134 -4.51 -3.11 12.98
C ALA A 134 -3.46 -4.03 13.62
N GLN A 135 -2.92 -4.99 12.86
CA GLN A 135 -1.89 -5.92 13.36
C GLN A 135 -0.49 -5.63 12.81
N LEU A 136 -0.37 -5.29 11.52
CA LEU A 136 0.93 -5.10 10.83
C LEU A 136 1.43 -3.65 10.86
N GLY A 137 0.52 -2.68 11.05
CA GLY A 137 0.83 -1.24 10.98
C GLY A 137 1.37 -0.63 12.26
N LYS A 138 1.64 -1.44 13.31
CA LYS A 138 2.07 -0.96 14.63
C LYS A 138 3.46 -0.31 14.64
N ASP A 139 4.33 -0.77 13.74
CA ASP A 139 5.74 -0.36 13.65
C ASP A 139 6.03 0.54 12.43
N THR A 140 4.99 1.06 11.78
CA THR A 140 5.11 1.93 10.61
C THR A 140 4.53 3.31 10.88
N ARG A 141 5.09 4.37 10.26
CA ARG A 141 4.58 5.75 10.40
C ARG A 141 3.09 5.87 10.02
N PHE A 142 2.69 5.13 9.00
CA PHE A 142 1.31 5.00 8.56
C PHE A 142 0.92 3.53 8.61
N ALA A 143 -0.19 3.22 9.30
CA ALA A 143 -0.66 1.84 9.44
C ALA A 143 -1.30 1.31 8.15
N SER A 144 -1.94 2.19 7.38
CA SER A 144 -2.49 1.93 6.05
C SER A 144 -2.31 3.16 5.15
N LEU A 145 -2.22 2.94 3.84
CA LEU A 145 -2.10 3.98 2.82
C LEU A 145 -2.99 3.60 1.63
N GLN A 146 -3.97 4.46 1.35
CA GLN A 146 -4.86 4.34 0.21
C GLN A 146 -4.33 5.17 -0.96
N PHE A 147 -4.26 4.56 -2.15
CA PHE A 147 -3.89 5.23 -3.39
C PHE A 147 -5.01 5.07 -4.41
N GLY A 148 -5.29 6.14 -5.15
CA GLY A 148 -6.25 6.15 -6.25
C GLY A 148 -5.69 6.86 -7.47
N SER A 149 -6.29 6.63 -8.63
CA SER A 149 -6.00 7.43 -9.83
C SER A 149 -6.68 8.80 -9.73
N LYS A 150 -6.14 9.79 -10.46
CA LYS A 150 -6.76 11.11 -10.56
C LYS A 150 -8.13 11.05 -11.27
N ASP A 151 -8.25 10.19 -12.27
CA ASP A 151 -9.44 10.06 -13.11
C ASP A 151 -10.28 8.86 -12.65
N ILE A 152 -10.94 9.03 -11.50
CA ILE A 152 -11.76 7.98 -10.87
C ILE A 152 -12.95 7.62 -11.77
N GLU A 153 -13.55 8.60 -12.44
CA GLU A 153 -14.75 8.43 -13.27
C GLU A 153 -14.53 7.49 -14.48
N THR A 154 -13.30 7.37 -14.99
CA THR A 154 -12.95 6.51 -16.13
C THR A 154 -12.11 5.30 -15.74
N SER A 155 -11.94 5.05 -14.45
CA SER A 155 -11.08 3.98 -13.92
C SER A 155 -11.72 2.58 -13.94
N GLY A 156 -13.01 2.49 -14.29
CA GLY A 156 -13.80 1.24 -14.25
C GLY A 156 -14.30 0.89 -12.85
N HIS A 157 -13.92 1.65 -11.82
CA HIS A 157 -14.46 1.51 -10.48
C HIS A 157 -15.85 2.14 -10.36
N GLY A 158 -16.67 1.57 -9.48
CA GLY A 158 -17.91 2.18 -9.01
C GLY A 158 -17.65 3.48 -8.24
N PRO A 159 -18.71 4.23 -7.88
CA PRO A 159 -18.54 5.49 -7.20
C PRO A 159 -17.90 5.32 -5.82
N GLY A 160 -17.18 6.36 -5.42
CA GLY A 160 -16.41 6.41 -4.18
C GLY A 160 -14.92 6.15 -4.41
N LEU A 161 -14.12 6.52 -3.42
CA LEU A 161 -12.75 6.03 -3.30
C LEU A 161 -12.85 4.61 -2.77
N SER A 162 -12.17 3.64 -3.39
CA SER A 162 -11.95 2.36 -2.71
C SER A 162 -11.24 2.69 -1.39
N LEU A 163 -11.91 2.44 -0.28
CA LEU A 163 -11.31 2.54 1.05
C LEU A 163 -10.17 1.54 1.20
#